data_AF-A0A9X4E7Q4-F1
#
_entry.id   AF-A0A9X4E7Q4-F1
#
_cell.length_a   1.000
_cell.length_b   1.000
_cell.length_c   1.000
_cell.angle_alpha   90.00
_cell.angle_beta   90.00
_cell.angle_gamma   90.00
#
_symmetry.space_group_name_H-M   'P 1'
#
loop_
_entity.id
_entity.type
_entity.pdbx_description
1 polymer ?
#
loop_
_entity_poly.entity_id
_entity_poly.type
_entity_poly.pdbx_seq_one_letter_code
_entity_poly.pdbx_strand_id
1 'polypeptide(L)'
;MSTAACSRDRAATLRGLSQYASLGVDLSILPFDEPIQLPDEIAETNSHKSRQCLMVDWIRRERPTVRDLYTRFTAGGHRVLVGTPESIADDFEEWVTTGAADGFTIMFPSAPAGIEDFVTLVVPELQRRGLFRRDYPGRTLRDTLGLPVPRNRFFS
;
A
#
# COMPACT_ATOMS: atom_id res chain seq x y z
N MET A 1 -7.34 25.64 17.00
CA MET A 1 -8.56 25.35 16.21
C MET A 1 -8.61 23.86 15.99
N SER A 2 -9.62 23.21 16.54
CA SER A 2 -9.76 21.75 16.61
C SER A 2 -10.10 21.19 15.23
N THR A 3 -9.18 20.43 14.63
CA THR A 3 -9.46 19.60 13.46
C THR A 3 -10.30 18.43 13.96
N ALA A 4 -11.60 18.47 13.70
CA ALA A 4 -12.48 17.33 13.92
C ALA A 4 -11.99 16.18 13.03
N ALA A 5 -11.25 15.24 13.63
CA ALA A 5 -11.07 13.93 13.03
C ALA A 5 -12.47 13.37 12.82
N CYS A 6 -12.87 13.21 11.56
CA CYS A 6 -14.07 12.46 11.20
C CYS A 6 -13.91 11.08 11.83
N SER A 7 -14.56 10.85 12.98
CA SER A 7 -14.56 9.55 13.62
C SER A 7 -15.40 8.65 12.72
N ARG A 8 -14.75 8.00 11.75
CA ARG A 8 -15.41 7.02 10.91
C ARG A 8 -16.09 6.02 11.84
N ASP A 9 -17.38 5.79 11.63
CA ASP A 9 -18.08 4.73 12.33
C ASP A 9 -17.33 3.40 12.08
N ARG A 10 -16.75 2.87 13.14
CA ARG A 10 -15.97 1.63 13.12
C ARG A 10 -16.82 0.49 12.57
N ALA A 11 -18.08 0.40 12.99
CA ALA A 11 -18.97 -0.66 12.57
C ALA A 11 -19.30 -0.54 11.08
N ALA A 12 -19.59 0.67 10.58
CA ALA A 12 -19.78 0.90 9.14
C ALA A 12 -18.52 0.56 8.32
N THR A 13 -17.35 0.92 8.82
CA THR A 13 -16.07 0.64 8.16
C THR A 13 -15.80 -0.87 8.07
N LEU A 14 -16.01 -1.60 9.17
CA LEU A 14 -15.83 -3.05 9.21
C LEU A 14 -16.83 -3.78 8.32
N ARG A 15 -18.11 -3.34 8.26
CA ARG A 15 -19.09 -3.87 7.30
C ARG A 15 -18.65 -3.66 5.86
N GLY A 16 -18.22 -2.43 5.53
CA GLY A 16 -17.72 -2.11 4.20
C GLY A 16 -16.54 -2.98 3.80
N LEU A 17 -15.62 -3.25 4.72
CA LEU A 17 -14.45 -4.09 4.48
C LEU A 17 -14.80 -5.58 4.30
N SER A 18 -15.77 -6.07 5.07
CA SER A 18 -16.32 -7.42 4.95
C SER A 18 -16.91 -7.67 3.56
N GLN A 19 -17.66 -6.68 3.06
CA GLN A 19 -18.27 -6.71 1.72
C GLN A 19 -17.22 -6.53 0.61
N TYR A 20 -16.32 -5.56 0.77
CA TYR A 20 -15.26 -5.25 -0.18
C TYR A 20 -14.41 -6.48 -0.52
N ALA A 21 -14.03 -7.25 0.50
CA ALA A 21 -13.23 -8.47 0.33
C ALA A 21 -14.08 -9.75 0.27
N SER A 22 -15.41 -9.65 0.31
CA SER A 22 -16.32 -10.80 0.24
C SER A 22 -15.90 -11.94 1.19
N LEU A 23 -15.70 -11.63 2.48
CA LEU A 23 -15.11 -12.56 3.45
C LEU A 23 -16.06 -13.68 3.92
N GLY A 24 -17.35 -13.61 3.56
CA GLY A 24 -18.38 -14.53 4.05
C GLY A 24 -18.75 -14.34 5.53
N VAL A 25 -18.08 -13.43 6.23
CA VAL A 25 -18.35 -13.05 7.63
C VAL A 25 -18.41 -11.54 7.76
N ASP A 26 -19.29 -11.02 8.62
CA ASP A 26 -19.34 -9.61 8.97
C ASP A 26 -18.36 -9.32 10.13
N LEU A 27 -17.29 -8.58 9.83
CA LEU A 27 -16.29 -8.20 10.82
C LEU A 27 -16.83 -7.26 11.90
N SER A 28 -17.94 -6.55 11.67
CA SER A 28 -18.49 -5.57 12.62
C SER A 28 -19.17 -6.20 13.83
N ILE A 29 -19.52 -7.50 13.74
CA ILE A 29 -20.14 -8.26 14.82
C ILE A 29 -19.13 -9.13 15.59
N LEU A 30 -17.89 -9.24 15.10
CA LEU A 30 -16.84 -10.02 15.75
C LEU A 30 -16.19 -9.23 16.91
N PRO A 31 -15.68 -9.92 17.95
CA PRO A 31 -14.91 -9.28 19.01
C PRO A 31 -13.67 -8.59 18.43
N PHE A 32 -13.44 -7.33 18.82
CA PHE A 32 -12.46 -6.47 18.14
C PHE A 32 -11.00 -6.92 18.32
N ASP A 33 -10.71 -7.55 19.44
CA ASP A 33 -9.37 -7.92 19.88
C ASP A 33 -9.14 -9.45 19.86
N GLU A 34 -10.04 -10.21 19.22
CA GLU A 34 -9.91 -11.66 19.06
C GLU A 34 -9.53 -12.05 17.63
N PRO A 35 -8.81 -13.17 17.43
CA PRO A 35 -8.47 -13.68 16.10
C PRO A 35 -9.70 -13.95 15.25
N ILE A 36 -9.66 -13.51 14.00
CA ILE A 36 -10.75 -13.72 13.04
C ILE A 36 -10.84 -15.20 12.67
N GLN A 37 -12.03 -15.78 12.84
CA GLN A 37 -12.36 -17.10 12.31
C GLN A 37 -13.10 -16.93 10.98
N LEU A 38 -12.48 -17.38 9.90
CA LEU A 38 -13.11 -17.43 8.58
C LEU A 38 -13.83 -18.77 8.38
N PRO A 39 -14.88 -18.82 7.54
CA PRO A 39 -15.40 -20.08 7.03
C PRO A 39 -14.32 -20.90 6.32
N ASP A 40 -14.44 -22.23 6.39
CA ASP A 40 -13.53 -23.16 5.70
C ASP A 40 -13.56 -22.94 4.18
N GLU A 41 -14.76 -22.72 3.64
CA GLU A 41 -14.99 -22.42 2.24
C GLU A 41 -15.54 -21.00 2.08
N ILE A 42 -14.82 -20.19 1.30
CA ILE A 42 -15.24 -18.85 0.89
C ILE A 42 -15.38 -18.90 -0.63
N ALA A 43 -16.58 -18.59 -1.13
CA ALA A 43 -16.83 -18.54 -2.56
C ALA A 43 -15.95 -17.47 -3.22
N GLU A 44 -15.36 -17.82 -4.37
CA GLU A 44 -14.56 -16.88 -5.14
C GLU A 44 -15.44 -15.69 -5.57
N THR A 45 -15.00 -14.47 -5.24
CA THR A 45 -15.70 -13.26 -5.64
C THR A 45 -15.43 -12.90 -7.10
N ASN A 46 -16.38 -12.28 -7.80
CA ASN A 46 -16.11 -11.64 -9.11
C ASN A 46 -15.88 -10.13 -9.00
N SER A 47 -15.83 -9.56 -7.78
CA SER A 47 -15.50 -8.14 -7.58
C SER A 47 -13.99 -7.94 -7.38
N HIS A 48 -13.52 -7.99 -6.14
CA HIS A 48 -12.14 -7.70 -5.76
C HIS A 48 -11.35 -8.99 -5.49
N LYS A 49 -11.21 -9.86 -6.51
CA LYS A 49 -10.51 -11.16 -6.41
C LYS A 49 -9.17 -11.09 -5.68
N SER A 50 -8.30 -10.18 -6.11
CA SER A 50 -6.97 -10.03 -5.51
C SER A 50 -7.04 -9.60 -4.04
N ARG A 51 -8.06 -8.84 -3.62
CA ARG A 51 -8.22 -8.38 -2.23
C ARG A 51 -8.82 -9.45 -1.35
N GLN A 52 -9.81 -10.20 -1.84
CA GLN A 52 -10.31 -11.39 -1.16
C GLN A 52 -9.16 -12.37 -0.91
N CYS A 53 -8.41 -12.73 -1.95
CA CYS A 53 -7.26 -13.64 -1.85
C CYS A 53 -6.24 -13.15 -0.82
N LEU A 54 -5.76 -11.90 -0.95
CA LEU A 54 -4.76 -11.33 -0.05
C LEU A 54 -5.22 -11.29 1.42
N MET A 55 -6.50 -10.96 1.67
CA MET A 55 -7.04 -10.91 3.03
C MET A 55 -7.26 -12.30 3.61
N VAL A 56 -7.84 -13.23 2.84
CA VAL A 56 -8.09 -14.61 3.28
C VAL A 56 -6.78 -15.33 3.57
N ASP A 57 -5.78 -15.22 2.68
CA ASP A 57 -4.47 -15.82 2.88
C ASP A 57 -3.77 -15.25 4.11
N TRP A 58 -3.81 -13.93 4.29
CA TRP A 58 -3.23 -13.29 5.46
C TRP A 58 -3.93 -13.69 6.75
N ILE A 59 -5.27 -13.74 6.77
CA ILE A 59 -6.03 -14.17 7.96
C ILE A 59 -5.71 -15.62 8.32
N ARG A 60 -5.68 -16.51 7.33
CA ARG A 60 -5.38 -17.94 7.53
C ARG A 60 -3.95 -18.16 8.03
N ARG A 61 -2.99 -17.41 7.50
CA ARG A 61 -1.57 -17.56 7.84
C ARG A 61 -1.20 -16.94 9.19
N GLU A 62 -1.62 -15.70 9.43
CA GLU A 62 -1.15 -14.90 10.58
C GLU A 62 -2.15 -14.87 11.75
N ARG A 63 -3.40 -15.31 11.54
CA ARG A 63 -4.49 -15.27 12.53
C ARG A 63 -4.65 -13.90 13.23
N PRO A 64 -4.77 -12.81 12.46
CA PRO A 64 -4.87 -11.44 12.99
C PRO A 64 -6.20 -11.20 13.71
N THR A 65 -6.23 -10.19 14.56
CA THR A 65 -7.46 -9.69 15.18
C THR A 65 -8.26 -8.79 14.22
N VAL A 66 -9.53 -8.50 14.55
CA VAL A 66 -10.32 -7.50 13.81
C VAL A 66 -9.66 -6.12 13.85
N ARG A 67 -9.00 -5.76 14.96
CA ARG A 67 -8.21 -4.54 15.09
C ARG A 67 -7.06 -4.49 14.09
N ASP A 68 -6.30 -5.56 13.94
CA ASP A 68 -5.17 -5.60 13.01
C ASP A 68 -5.64 -5.41 11.57
N LEU A 69 -6.75 -6.07 11.23
CA LEU A 69 -7.36 -5.96 9.91
C LEU A 69 -7.91 -4.54 9.68
N TYR A 70 -8.60 -3.96 10.67
CA TYR A 70 -9.05 -2.56 10.65
C TYR A 70 -7.87 -1.59 10.43
N THR A 71 -6.79 -1.74 11.18
CA THR A 71 -5.60 -0.87 11.07
C THR A 71 -4.92 -1.03 9.70
N ARG A 72 -4.74 -2.26 9.23
CA ARG A 72 -3.97 -2.55 8.01
C ARG A 72 -4.71 -2.21 6.73
N PHE A 73 -6.00 -2.50 6.66
CA PHE A 73 -6.76 -2.40 5.41
C PHE A 73 -7.54 -1.11 5.25
N THR A 74 -7.75 -0.33 6.32
CA THR A 74 -8.26 1.04 6.17
C THR A 74 -7.25 1.99 5.52
N ALA A 75 -5.96 1.61 5.50
CA ALA A 75 -4.91 2.24 4.69
C ALA A 75 -4.82 1.69 3.26
N GLY A 76 -5.83 0.95 2.78
CA GLY A 76 -5.88 0.38 1.43
C GLY A 76 -5.16 -0.98 1.27
N GLY A 77 -4.69 -1.57 2.38
CA GLY A 77 -4.03 -2.89 2.36
C GLY A 77 -2.70 -2.89 1.59
N HIS A 78 -2.03 -1.73 1.54
CA HIS A 78 -0.69 -1.56 1.00
C HIS A 78 0.37 -1.82 2.07
N ARG A 79 1.64 -1.95 1.67
CA ARG A 79 2.76 -1.98 2.61
C ARG A 79 2.81 -0.63 3.32
N VAL A 80 2.74 -0.65 4.65
CA VAL A 80 2.86 0.54 5.49
C VAL A 80 4.26 0.55 6.09
N LEU A 81 4.99 1.64 5.86
CA LEU A 81 6.33 1.85 6.39
C LEU A 81 6.28 2.98 7.40
N VAL A 82 6.79 2.71 8.61
CA VAL A 82 6.92 3.68 9.69
C VAL A 82 8.29 3.46 10.31
N GLY A 83 9.16 4.46 10.27
CA GLY A 83 10.52 4.33 10.75
C GLY A 83 11.37 5.57 10.47
N THR A 84 12.68 5.43 10.68
CA THR A 84 13.67 6.46 10.32
C THR A 84 13.90 6.48 8.80
N PRO A 85 14.46 7.57 8.25
CA PRO A 85 14.76 7.64 6.81
C PRO A 85 15.65 6.49 6.33
N GLU A 86 16.60 6.05 7.14
CA GLU A 86 17.49 4.93 6.84
C GLU A 86 16.72 3.63 6.77
N SER A 87 15.85 3.34 7.74
CA SER A 87 15.05 2.11 7.76
C SER A 87 14.07 2.03 6.58
N ILE A 88 13.52 3.17 6.16
CA ILE A 88 12.67 3.24 4.97
C ILE A 88 13.52 3.00 3.72
N ALA A 89 14.71 3.59 3.63
CA ALA A 89 15.62 3.36 2.51
C ALA A 89 16.12 1.90 2.45
N ASP A 90 16.34 1.24 3.60
CA ASP A 90 16.69 -0.19 3.68
C ASP A 90 15.58 -1.05 3.04
N ASP A 91 14.32 -0.75 3.33
CA ASP A 91 13.16 -1.47 2.75
C ASP A 91 13.10 -1.32 1.23
N PHE A 92 13.28 -0.10 0.72
CA PHE A 92 13.28 0.16 -0.72
C PHE A 92 14.47 -0.52 -1.41
N GLU A 93 15.64 -0.53 -0.78
CA GLU A 93 16.84 -1.19 -1.27
C GLU A 93 16.66 -2.69 -1.41
N GLU A 94 16.09 -3.35 -0.39
CA GLU A 94 15.83 -4.79 -0.42
C GLU A 94 14.98 -5.17 -1.64
N TRP A 95 13.88 -4.45 -1.86
CA TRP A 95 12.96 -4.75 -2.97
C TRP A 95 13.59 -4.50 -4.35
N VAL A 96 14.37 -3.44 -4.51
CA VAL A 96 15.04 -3.14 -5.78
C VAL A 96 16.15 -4.14 -6.06
N THR A 97 17.02 -4.41 -5.07
CA THR A 97 18.20 -5.27 -5.25
C THR A 97 17.85 -6.75 -5.41
N THR A 98 16.72 -7.19 -4.86
CA THR A 98 16.19 -8.54 -5.07
C THR A 98 15.38 -8.70 -6.36
N GLY A 99 15.17 -7.60 -7.11
CA GLY A 99 14.37 -7.60 -8.35
C GLY A 99 12.86 -7.72 -8.10
N ALA A 100 12.40 -7.44 -6.88
CA ALA A 100 10.97 -7.45 -6.54
C ALA A 100 10.24 -6.21 -7.05
N ALA A 101 10.94 -5.10 -7.30
CA ALA A 101 10.38 -3.88 -7.87
C ALA A 101 11.41 -3.03 -8.64
N ASP A 102 10.98 -2.41 -9.75
CA ASP A 102 11.74 -1.37 -10.46
C ASP A 102 11.46 0.05 -9.94
N GLY A 103 10.42 0.20 -9.11
CA GLY A 103 9.97 1.46 -8.56
C GLY A 103 8.68 1.31 -7.75
N PHE A 104 8.27 2.39 -7.09
CA PHE A 104 7.17 2.35 -6.12
C PHE A 104 6.14 3.43 -6.41
N THR A 105 4.86 3.07 -6.22
CA THR A 105 3.78 4.04 -6.07
C THR A 105 3.59 4.30 -4.59
N ILE A 106 3.95 5.51 -4.14
CA ILE A 106 3.90 5.89 -2.73
C ILE A 106 2.60 6.64 -2.45
N MET A 107 1.88 6.21 -1.42
CA MET A 107 0.66 6.85 -0.97
C MET A 107 0.92 7.51 0.38
N PHE A 108 0.87 8.83 0.42
CA PHE A 108 1.12 9.58 1.65
C PHE A 108 -0.16 9.72 2.47
N PRO A 109 -0.12 9.49 3.80
CA PRO A 109 -1.30 9.62 4.66
C PRO A 109 -1.73 11.09 4.82
N SER A 110 -0.79 12.03 4.65
CA SER A 110 -1.03 13.47 4.65
C SER A 110 -0.28 14.12 3.49
N ALA A 111 -0.96 15.02 2.79
CA ALA A 111 -0.35 15.88 1.79
C ALA A 111 -0.68 17.35 2.13
N PRO A 112 0.28 18.28 2.02
CA PRO A 112 1.62 18.11 1.45
C PRO A 112 2.70 17.59 2.41
N ALA A 113 2.47 17.66 3.73
CA ALA A 113 3.52 17.41 4.74
C ALA A 113 4.26 16.07 4.58
N GLY A 114 3.55 14.95 4.34
CA GLY A 114 4.20 13.66 4.16
C GLY A 114 5.08 13.57 2.90
N ILE A 115 4.77 14.34 1.86
CA ILE A 115 5.59 14.44 0.65
C ILE A 115 6.86 15.24 0.98
N GLU A 116 6.73 16.34 1.70
CA GLU A 116 7.85 17.19 2.12
C GLU A 116 8.83 16.39 2.99
N ASP A 117 8.34 15.69 4.02
CA ASP A 117 9.17 14.84 4.87
C ASP A 117 9.92 13.77 4.07
N PHE A 118 9.23 13.10 3.14
CA PHE A 118 9.86 12.06 2.31
C PHE A 118 10.95 12.64 1.39
N VAL A 119 10.68 13.76 0.73
CA VAL A 119 11.64 14.41 -0.17
C VAL A 119 12.84 14.99 0.61
N THR A 120 12.61 15.53 1.79
CA THR A 120 13.67 16.13 2.61
C THR A 120 14.53 15.08 3.33
N LEU A 121 13.93 13.97 3.77
CA LEU A 121 14.62 13.02 4.64
C LEU A 121 15.00 11.71 3.93
N VAL A 122 14.11 11.14 3.11
CA VAL A 122 14.31 9.79 2.54
C VAL A 122 15.01 9.86 1.18
N VAL A 123 14.64 10.81 0.32
CA VAL A 123 15.27 10.95 -1.01
C VAL A 123 16.80 11.12 -0.94
N PRO A 124 17.38 11.92 -0.02
CA PRO A 124 18.83 12.02 0.12
C PRO A 124 19.49 10.68 0.47
N GLU A 125 18.87 9.87 1.32
CA GLU A 125 19.39 8.53 1.65
C GLU A 125 19.36 7.59 0.43
N LEU A 126 18.27 7.60 -0.33
CA LEU A 126 18.19 6.83 -1.58
C LEU A 126 19.23 7.29 -2.61
N GLN A 127 19.49 8.59 -2.72
CA GLN A 127 20.54 9.15 -3.58
C GLN A 127 21.97 8.86 -3.09
N ARG A 128 22.17 8.76 -1.78
CA ARG A 128 23.45 8.35 -1.17
C ARG A 128 23.78 6.90 -1.50
N ARG A 129 22.76 6.03 -1.53
CA ARG A 129 22.85 4.61 -1.87
C ARG A 129 22.87 4.33 -3.38
N GLY A 130 22.65 5.34 -4.22
CA GLY A 130 22.58 5.17 -5.67
C GLY A 130 21.28 4.54 -6.17
N LEU A 131 20.24 4.49 -5.33
CA LEU A 131 18.92 3.93 -5.64
C LEU A 131 17.98 4.96 -6.26
N PHE A 132 18.32 6.25 -6.18
CA PHE A 132 17.53 7.31 -6.79
C PHE A 132 18.41 8.31 -7.54
N ARG A 133 17.86 8.84 -8.63
CA ARG A 133 18.51 9.82 -9.50
C ARG A 133 18.77 11.14 -8.77
N ARG A 134 19.86 11.82 -9.15
CA ARG A 134 20.18 13.18 -8.69
C ARG A 134 19.69 14.25 -9.65
N ASP A 135 19.65 13.92 -10.93
CA ASP A 135 19.19 14.79 -12.01
C ASP A 135 18.24 14.02 -12.93
N TYR A 136 17.38 14.75 -13.64
CA TYR A 136 16.50 14.15 -14.63
C TYR A 136 17.23 14.02 -15.98
N PRO A 137 17.22 12.82 -16.60
CA PRO A 137 17.99 12.55 -17.82
C PRO A 137 17.41 13.20 -19.08
N GLY A 138 16.23 13.81 -19.00
CA GLY A 138 15.58 14.45 -20.14
C GLY A 138 14.33 15.22 -19.74
N ARG A 139 13.50 15.56 -20.74
CA ARG A 139 12.34 16.44 -20.59
C ARG A 139 11.01 15.70 -20.63
N THR A 140 11.03 14.42 -20.98
CA THR A 140 9.83 13.59 -21.06
C THR A 140 9.80 12.54 -19.96
N LEU A 141 8.60 12.04 -19.67
CA LEU A 141 8.44 10.89 -18.78
C LEU A 141 9.19 9.66 -19.30
N ARG A 142 9.26 9.47 -20.63
CA ARG A 142 9.99 8.37 -21.23
C ARG A 142 11.49 8.45 -20.94
N ASP A 143 12.08 9.64 -21.08
CA ASP A 143 13.49 9.86 -20.73
C ASP A 143 13.75 9.48 -19.27
N THR A 144 12.86 9.93 -18.37
CA THR A 144 12.96 9.68 -16.93
C THR A 144 12.85 8.20 -16.57
N LEU A 145 12.06 7.43 -17.33
CA LEU A 145 11.85 6.00 -17.14
C LEU A 145 12.81 5.13 -17.98
N GLY A 146 13.71 5.72 -18.78
CA GLY A 146 14.59 4.97 -19.68
C GLY A 146 13.87 4.28 -20.83
N LEU A 147 12.71 4.79 -21.25
CA LEU A 147 11.87 4.17 -22.28
C LEU A 147 12.15 4.75 -23.67
N PRO A 148 12.17 3.92 -24.73
CA PRO A 148 12.35 4.41 -26.09
C PRO A 148 11.14 5.21 -26.58
N VAL A 149 11.39 6.20 -27.44
CA VAL A 149 10.32 6.91 -28.15
C VAL A 149 9.75 5.99 -29.23
N PRO A 150 8.45 5.62 -29.18
CA PRO A 150 7.87 4.77 -30.21
C PRO A 150 7.82 5.52 -31.54
N ARG A 151 8.28 4.88 -32.62
CA ARG A 151 8.13 5.44 -33.97
C ARG A 151 6.65 5.50 -34.33
N ASN A 152 6.24 6.61 -34.94
CA ASN A 152 4.90 6.72 -35.46
C ASN A 152 4.71 5.68 -36.57
N ARG A 153 3.65 4.88 -36.49
CA ARG A 153 3.39 3.78 -37.43
C ARG A 153 2.90 4.25 -38.79
N PHE A 154 2.45 5.50 -38.89
CA PHE A 154 1.85 6.06 -40.09
C PHE A 154 2.74 7.09 -40.80
N PHE A 155 3.75 7.62 -40.08
CA PHE A 155 4.63 8.66 -40.58
C PHE A 155 6.08 8.37 -40.14
N SER A 156 7.02 8.45 -41.09
CA SER A 156 8.45 8.21 -40.88
C SER A 156 9.21 9.49 -40.57
#